data_AF-A0A2A5VQS7-F1
#
_entry.id   AF-A0A2A5VQS7-F1
#
_cell.length_a   1.000
_cell.length_b   1.000
_cell.length_c   1.000
_cell.angle_alpha   90.00
_cell.angle_beta   90.00
_cell.angle_gamma   90.00
#
_symmetry.space_group_name_H-M   'P 1'
#
loop_
_entity.id
_entity.type
_entity.pdbx_description
1 polymer ?
#
loop_
_entity_poly.entity_id
_entity_poly.type
_entity_poly.pdbx_seq_one_letter_code
_entity_poly.pdbx_strand_id
1 'polypeptide(L)'
;MLLLSCLFATVPVTAQDTGAGVMQADDPKNLTFDQNRMFMYGQSTAESQSTWETWTHSAPSDVESDDQMSEGNIIGDANNGGGPRTFTFEGSNPPAEPVEIDNSIPITGNIHLLIICDLEQNACTKEVTIVLRLGNVDLAQQTINQPDEDSNYQFEFFINQEEVKADETFGLRISFQKPQSVNPNDGYVLYLGNGESWMDIPVLAPYEPVVPGLDGAEYVSPYAQATGYNLESGNSVSFIGLILWGALGIGVFVAGFMFLPPIPMKELSILFTGLGLLVSMMVAPIIAGPLQMGKVNPDDPDVWSIEELIQLDERQGSFIGDDFVENYEFSVYVEYDDVYIASHGGHKISAMGYEEHASLFEDPNVPQRGKEYVQLYFSLFHIDLRPGQAVLVKSMIVNSTDPATGVTSLVPLHACMDCTDPDTGSAWEAQKVTVTVNGENSDRFAIQSTLCEIIGVDSTWGSYAHILTVLGLLMGGVGFWMSFRQNRQYDDDEEEEPDEDFEDALDELEEF
;
A
#
# COMPACT_ATOMS: atom_id res chain seq x y z
N MET A 1 29.74 47.43 29.26
CA MET A 1 28.87 46.79 30.25
C MET A 1 28.07 45.69 29.56
N LEU A 2 28.35 44.44 29.96
CA LEU A 2 27.49 43.23 29.89
C LEU A 2 26.98 42.79 28.49
N LEU A 3 27.41 41.69 27.86
CA LEU A 3 27.80 40.34 28.32
C LEU A 3 26.64 39.61 29.02
N LEU A 4 25.86 38.85 28.23
CA LEU A 4 25.09 37.65 28.62
C LEU A 4 24.61 36.98 27.31
N SER A 5 25.34 36.07 26.64
CA SER A 5 25.55 34.65 26.95
C SER A 5 24.28 33.92 27.42
N CYS A 6 23.43 33.51 26.47
CA CYS A 6 22.51 32.38 26.65
C CYS A 6 23.08 31.18 25.87
N LEU A 7 24.02 30.48 26.51
CA LEU A 7 24.30 29.08 26.22
C LEU A 7 23.13 28.28 26.80
N PHE A 8 22.26 27.74 25.94
CA PHE A 8 21.48 26.58 26.33
C PHE A 8 22.37 25.36 26.14
N ALA A 9 22.93 24.88 27.25
CA ALA A 9 23.49 23.54 27.31
C ALA A 9 22.32 22.55 27.27
N THR A 10 21.98 22.06 26.08
CA THR A 10 21.26 20.80 25.96
C THR A 10 22.26 19.69 26.29
N VAL A 11 21.97 19.00 27.39
CA VAL A 11 22.60 17.73 27.74
C VAL A 11 22.47 16.81 26.53
N PRO A 12 23.50 16.05 26.12
CA PRO A 12 23.28 14.92 25.23
C PRO A 12 22.49 13.90 26.04
N VAL A 13 21.17 13.97 25.97
CA VAL A 13 20.36 12.78 26.17
C VAL A 13 20.75 11.90 25.00
N THR A 14 21.48 10.83 25.29
CA THR A 14 21.55 9.67 24.42
C THR A 14 20.10 9.22 24.22
N ALA A 15 19.44 9.77 23.20
CA ALA A 15 18.32 9.12 22.58
C ALA A 15 18.92 7.82 22.03
N GLN A 16 18.65 6.72 22.72
CA GLN A 16 18.75 5.41 22.09
C GLN A 16 17.96 5.50 20.79
N ASP A 17 18.58 5.04 19.71
CA ASP A 17 17.91 4.74 18.45
C ASP A 17 16.53 4.15 18.72
N THR A 18 15.48 4.88 18.38
CA THR A 18 14.19 4.29 17.99
C THR A 18 14.15 4.32 16.47
N GLY A 19 15.12 3.62 15.89
CA GLY A 19 15.47 3.62 14.47
C GLY A 19 15.92 2.22 14.06
N ALA A 20 14.99 1.29 14.15
CA ALA A 20 14.92 0.02 13.46
C ALA A 20 13.59 -0.56 13.94
N GLY A 21 12.74 -1.05 13.02
CA GLY A 21 11.83 -2.12 13.43
C GLY A 21 12.70 -3.11 14.19
N VAL A 22 12.42 -3.28 15.48
CA VAL A 22 13.05 -4.34 16.25
C VAL A 22 12.43 -5.58 15.62
N MET A 23 13.04 -6.07 14.52
CA MET A 23 13.07 -7.49 14.25
C MET A 23 13.39 -8.07 15.60
N GLN A 24 12.37 -8.73 16.16
CA GLN A 24 12.34 -9.35 17.46
C GLN A 24 13.77 -9.73 17.80
N ALA A 25 14.40 -9.03 18.75
CA ALA A 25 15.75 -9.39 19.13
C ALA A 25 15.63 -10.85 19.58
N ASP A 26 16.11 -11.77 18.73
CA ASP A 26 15.73 -13.19 18.72
C ASP A 26 16.16 -13.84 20.04
N ASP A 27 15.35 -13.68 21.08
CA ASP A 27 15.35 -14.63 22.16
C ASP A 27 14.86 -15.93 21.51
N PRO A 28 15.72 -16.96 21.40
CA PRO A 28 15.36 -18.21 20.73
C PRO A 28 14.18 -18.91 21.43
N LYS A 29 13.78 -18.46 22.62
CA LYS A 29 12.62 -18.96 23.34
C LYS A 29 11.30 -18.47 22.75
N ASN A 30 11.30 -17.42 21.94
CA ASN A 30 10.07 -16.86 21.38
C ASN A 30 9.51 -17.72 20.25
N LEU A 31 8.17 -17.77 20.16
CA LEU A 31 7.47 -18.40 19.06
C LEU A 31 7.47 -17.47 17.84
N THR A 32 8.04 -17.94 16.72
CA THR A 32 8.08 -17.21 15.45
C THR A 32 7.77 -18.16 14.29
N PHE A 33 7.61 -17.63 13.07
CA PHE A 33 7.45 -18.44 11.86
C PHE A 33 8.62 -19.42 11.66
N ASP A 34 9.86 -18.94 11.82
CA ASP A 34 11.06 -19.76 11.67
C ASP A 34 11.32 -20.69 12.87
N GLN A 35 10.80 -20.34 14.06
CA GLN A 35 10.93 -21.07 15.31
C GLN A 35 9.56 -21.46 15.87
N ASN A 36 8.85 -22.25 15.09
CA ASN A 36 7.46 -22.61 15.35
C ASN A 36 7.27 -23.90 16.18
N ARG A 37 8.39 -24.55 16.55
CA ARG A 37 8.41 -25.73 17.43
C ARG A 37 8.64 -25.31 18.88
N MET A 38 7.70 -25.64 19.75
CA MET A 38 7.83 -25.50 21.19
C MET A 38 8.28 -26.80 21.85
N PHE A 39 9.29 -26.74 22.71
CA PHE A 39 9.83 -27.88 23.44
C PHE A 39 9.35 -27.87 24.89
N MET A 40 9.25 -29.05 25.50
CA MET A 40 8.77 -29.21 26.88
C MET A 40 9.95 -29.39 27.81
N TYR A 41 10.01 -28.54 28.83
CA TYR A 41 11.08 -28.49 29.82
C TYR A 41 10.52 -28.55 31.22
N GLY A 42 11.39 -28.87 32.17
CA GLY A 42 10.97 -29.01 33.55
C GLY A 42 12.12 -29.37 34.47
N GLN A 43 11.89 -29.14 35.75
CA GLN A 43 12.86 -29.42 36.80
C GLN A 43 12.21 -30.26 37.90
N SER A 44 12.85 -31.38 38.21
CA SER A 44 12.49 -32.23 39.32
C SER A 44 13.22 -31.80 40.60
N THR A 45 12.47 -31.57 41.66
CA THR A 45 13.02 -31.38 43.00
C THR A 45 13.06 -32.70 43.75
N ALA A 46 13.91 -32.80 44.78
CA ALA A 46 13.97 -33.97 45.66
C ALA A 46 12.71 -34.19 46.54
N GLU A 47 11.72 -33.30 46.43
CA GLU A 47 10.45 -33.39 47.14
C GLU A 47 9.39 -34.16 46.32
N SER A 48 8.12 -33.98 46.66
CA SER A 48 7.01 -34.64 45.97
C SER A 48 6.81 -34.12 44.55
N GLN A 49 6.27 -34.92 43.63
CA GLN A 49 6.02 -34.49 42.25
C GLN A 49 5.23 -33.16 42.10
N SER A 50 4.42 -32.81 43.10
CA SER A 50 3.63 -31.56 43.08
C SER A 50 4.46 -30.28 43.19
N THR A 51 5.76 -30.38 43.49
CA THR A 51 6.69 -29.24 43.53
C THR A 51 7.58 -29.17 42.29
N TRP A 52 7.37 -30.06 41.32
CA TRP A 52 8.11 -30.02 40.06
C TRP A 52 7.57 -28.92 39.16
N GLU A 53 8.49 -28.16 38.58
CA GLU A 53 8.16 -27.04 37.69
C GLU A 53 8.28 -27.50 36.25
N THR A 54 7.34 -27.09 35.40
CA THR A 54 7.31 -27.46 33.99
C THR A 54 6.93 -26.25 33.15
N TRP A 55 7.64 -26.04 32.04
CA TRP A 55 7.46 -24.90 31.14
C TRP A 55 7.71 -25.29 29.69
N THR A 56 7.37 -24.42 28.76
CA THR A 56 7.62 -24.63 27.33
C THR A 56 8.04 -23.35 26.62
N HIS A 57 8.92 -23.48 25.63
CA HIS A 57 9.38 -22.39 24.77
C HIS A 57 10.01 -22.95 23.48
N SER A 58 10.28 -22.07 22.50
CA SER A 58 10.78 -22.50 21.19
C SER A 58 12.29 -22.81 21.14
N ALA A 59 13.07 -22.43 22.15
CA ALA A 59 14.50 -22.68 22.11
C ALA A 59 14.78 -24.20 22.21
N PRO A 60 15.69 -24.75 21.37
CA PRO A 60 15.99 -26.19 21.31
C PRO A 60 16.81 -26.72 22.50
N SER A 61 17.21 -25.85 23.42
CA SER A 61 17.88 -26.25 24.67
C SER A 61 17.52 -25.28 25.79
N ASP A 62 17.33 -25.81 26.99
CA ASP A 62 17.24 -25.05 28.24
C ASP A 62 18.25 -25.62 29.24
N VAL A 63 19.09 -24.75 29.82
CA VAL A 63 20.11 -25.14 30.80
C VAL A 63 19.56 -25.36 32.21
N GLU A 64 18.34 -24.89 32.48
CA GLU A 64 17.65 -25.04 33.76
C GLU A 64 16.76 -26.30 33.81
N SER A 65 16.52 -26.92 32.64
CA SER A 65 15.75 -28.15 32.54
C SER A 65 16.58 -29.38 32.87
N ASP A 66 15.95 -30.36 33.53
CA ASP A 66 16.43 -31.73 33.56
C ASP A 66 16.17 -32.42 32.21
N ASP A 67 16.94 -33.46 31.90
CA ASP A 67 16.72 -34.29 30.68
C ASP A 67 15.44 -35.15 30.80
N GLN A 68 15.05 -35.49 32.02
CA GLN A 68 13.90 -36.34 32.30
C GLN A 68 13.36 -36.13 33.71
N MET A 69 12.07 -36.38 33.89
CA MET A 69 11.38 -36.42 35.18
C MET A 69 10.84 -37.83 35.41
N SER A 70 11.13 -38.43 36.57
CA SER A 70 10.76 -39.82 36.83
C SER A 70 10.37 -40.08 38.27
N GLU A 71 9.31 -40.87 38.47
CA GLU A 71 8.94 -41.41 39.78
C GLU A 71 8.94 -42.94 39.74
N GLY A 72 9.63 -43.57 40.70
CA GLY A 72 9.54 -45.00 40.98
C GLY A 72 8.63 -45.31 42.18
N ASN A 73 8.48 -46.59 42.53
CA ASN A 73 7.77 -47.06 43.73
C ASN A 73 8.75 -47.51 44.82
N ILE A 74 9.70 -46.64 45.17
CA ILE A 74 10.76 -46.95 46.13
C ILE A 74 10.22 -46.86 47.57
N ILE A 75 10.43 -47.91 48.36
CA ILE A 75 9.98 -47.96 49.75
C ILE A 75 10.67 -46.87 50.58
N GLY A 76 9.87 -45.99 51.20
CA GLY A 76 10.34 -44.90 52.04
C GLY A 76 10.50 -43.56 51.31
N ASP A 77 10.30 -43.53 49.99
CA ASP A 77 10.29 -42.30 49.21
C ASP A 77 8.95 -41.56 49.33
N ALA A 78 8.98 -40.23 49.29
CA ALA A 78 7.79 -39.38 49.38
C ALA A 78 6.83 -39.61 48.19
N ASN A 79 7.40 -40.05 47.06
CA ASN A 79 6.69 -40.34 45.82
C ASN A 79 6.24 -41.81 45.70
N ASN A 80 6.30 -42.60 46.78
CA ASN A 80 5.90 -44.01 46.75
C ASN A 80 4.38 -44.20 46.60
N GLY A 81 3.97 -45.03 45.65
CA GLY A 81 2.57 -45.37 45.37
C GLY A 81 2.13 -44.97 43.95
N GLY A 82 0.99 -45.52 43.53
CA GLY A 82 0.35 -45.14 42.26
C GLY A 82 -0.62 -43.97 42.42
N GLY A 83 -1.22 -43.53 41.32
CA GLY A 83 -2.18 -42.42 41.31
C GLY A 83 -2.16 -41.62 40.02
N PRO A 84 -3.11 -40.70 39.83
CA PRO A 84 -3.07 -39.78 38.71
C PRO A 84 -1.86 -38.84 38.82
N ARG A 85 -1.29 -38.49 37.68
CA ARG A 85 -0.25 -37.48 37.49
C ARG A 85 -0.69 -36.52 36.42
N THR A 86 -0.44 -35.25 36.65
CA THR A 86 -0.75 -34.18 35.71
C THR A 86 0.42 -33.21 35.70
N PHE A 87 1.01 -33.01 34.52
CA PHE A 87 2.02 -31.98 34.28
C PHE A 87 1.42 -30.92 33.38
N THR A 88 1.71 -29.65 33.70
CA THR A 88 1.17 -28.50 32.97
C THR A 88 2.35 -27.66 32.51
N PHE A 89 2.71 -27.81 31.23
CA PHE A 89 3.72 -27.04 30.56
C PHE A 89 3.11 -25.71 30.13
N GLU A 90 3.37 -24.65 30.90
CA GLU A 90 2.96 -23.29 30.55
C GLU A 90 4.05 -22.60 29.74
N GLY A 91 3.68 -21.77 28.77
CA GLY A 91 4.67 -21.09 27.95
C GLY A 91 5.39 -19.99 28.72
N SER A 92 6.72 -20.05 28.76
CA SER A 92 7.55 -19.15 29.57
C SER A 92 7.84 -17.80 28.89
N ASN A 93 7.64 -17.73 27.57
CA ASN A 93 8.03 -16.59 26.74
C ASN A 93 6.86 -16.18 25.82
N PRO A 94 5.93 -15.35 26.31
CA PRO A 94 4.88 -14.80 25.47
C PRO A 94 5.43 -13.92 24.35
N PRO A 95 4.80 -13.94 23.17
CA PRO A 95 5.15 -13.03 22.10
C PRO A 95 4.77 -11.60 22.52
N ALA A 96 5.62 -10.65 22.14
CA ALA A 96 5.41 -9.23 22.42
C ALA A 96 4.35 -8.61 21.50
N GLU A 97 4.15 -9.20 20.32
CA GLU A 97 3.18 -8.80 19.30
C GLU A 97 2.29 -10.00 18.95
N PRO A 98 1.08 -9.78 18.42
CA PRO A 98 0.21 -10.87 17.99
C PRO A 98 0.88 -11.76 16.93
N VAL A 99 0.74 -13.07 17.06
CA VAL A 99 1.28 -14.06 16.13
C VAL A 99 0.13 -14.77 15.44
N GLU A 100 0.02 -14.62 14.12
CA GLU A 100 -1.04 -15.25 13.34
C GLU A 100 -0.81 -16.77 13.16
N ILE A 101 -1.89 -17.53 13.17
CA ILE A 101 -1.88 -19.01 13.12
C ILE A 101 -2.60 -19.49 11.86
N ASP A 102 -1.97 -20.40 11.13
CA ASP A 102 -2.55 -21.08 9.99
C ASP A 102 -3.46 -22.23 10.46
N ASN A 103 -4.76 -21.94 10.56
CA ASN A 103 -5.79 -22.91 10.94
C ASN A 103 -6.05 -24.01 9.88
N SER A 104 -5.45 -23.93 8.69
CA SER A 104 -5.56 -24.99 7.68
C SER A 104 -4.68 -26.21 7.99
N ILE A 105 -3.69 -26.03 8.86
CA ILE A 105 -2.74 -27.05 9.29
C ILE A 105 -3.01 -27.37 10.77
N PRO A 106 -3.02 -28.65 11.19
CA PRO A 106 -3.17 -28.99 12.60
C PRO A 106 -1.89 -28.67 13.39
N ILE A 107 -2.05 -28.30 14.67
CA ILE A 107 -0.97 -28.35 15.64
C ILE A 107 -0.63 -29.82 15.88
N THR A 108 0.63 -30.20 15.71
CA THR A 108 1.08 -31.57 15.92
C THR A 108 2.13 -31.63 17.02
N GLY A 109 2.32 -32.78 17.63
CA GLY A 109 3.39 -32.90 18.61
C GLY A 109 3.59 -34.31 19.12
N ASN A 110 4.56 -34.43 20.02
CA ASN A 110 5.03 -35.67 20.57
C ASN A 110 5.30 -35.54 22.07
N ILE A 111 4.87 -36.52 22.85
CA ILE A 111 5.28 -36.70 24.25
C ILE A 111 6.01 -38.02 24.37
N HIS A 112 7.28 -38.00 24.77
CA HIS A 112 8.00 -39.24 25.10
C HIS A 112 7.82 -39.58 26.58
N LEU A 113 6.97 -40.57 26.86
CA LEU A 113 6.63 -41.00 28.21
C LEU A 113 6.67 -42.53 28.33
N LEU A 114 7.68 -43.03 29.04
CA LEU A 114 7.78 -44.44 29.35
C LEU A 114 7.03 -44.75 30.65
N ILE A 115 5.89 -45.43 30.56
CA ILE A 115 5.18 -45.98 31.73
C ILE A 115 5.66 -47.42 31.96
N ILE A 116 6.34 -47.64 33.10
CA ILE A 116 7.01 -48.90 33.46
C ILE A 116 6.13 -49.69 34.41
N CYS A 117 5.81 -50.93 34.03
CA CYS A 117 4.90 -51.80 34.76
C CYS A 117 5.48 -53.19 34.95
N ASP A 118 5.04 -53.86 36.02
CA ASP A 118 5.57 -55.15 36.43
C ASP A 118 5.66 -56.17 35.28
N LEU A 119 6.85 -56.77 35.19
CA LEU A 119 7.35 -57.54 34.05
C LEU A 119 6.56 -58.82 33.76
N GLU A 120 5.79 -59.33 34.73
CA GLU A 120 5.07 -60.60 34.58
C GLU A 120 3.69 -60.45 33.92
N GLN A 121 3.09 -59.25 33.85
CA GLN A 121 1.73 -59.08 33.30
C GLN A 121 1.47 -57.82 32.45
N ASN A 122 2.36 -56.80 32.44
CA ASN A 122 2.15 -55.54 31.69
C ASN A 122 0.73 -54.96 31.85
N ALA A 123 0.13 -55.14 33.04
CA ALA A 123 -1.31 -55.02 33.26
C ALA A 123 -1.77 -53.61 33.71
N CYS A 124 -0.94 -52.59 33.50
CA CYS A 124 -1.25 -51.21 33.84
C CYS A 124 -1.86 -50.47 32.64
N THR A 125 -2.56 -49.37 32.90
CA THR A 125 -2.97 -48.47 31.82
C THR A 125 -1.77 -47.64 31.35
N LYS A 126 -1.67 -47.50 30.03
CA LYS A 126 -0.74 -46.57 29.36
C LYS A 126 -1.50 -45.42 28.69
N GLU A 127 -2.73 -45.18 29.12
CA GLU A 127 -3.55 -44.10 28.60
C GLU A 127 -3.01 -42.75 29.08
N VAL A 128 -2.84 -41.83 28.14
CA VAL A 128 -2.42 -40.45 28.37
C VAL A 128 -3.48 -39.52 27.78
N THR A 129 -3.92 -38.55 28.57
CA THR A 129 -4.76 -37.46 28.10
C THR A 129 -3.92 -36.20 27.94
N ILE A 130 -3.94 -35.62 26.75
CA ILE A 130 -3.20 -34.42 26.36
C ILE A 130 -4.22 -33.32 26.12
N VAL A 131 -4.03 -32.16 26.73
CA VAL A 131 -4.89 -30.97 26.59
C VAL A 131 -4.03 -29.83 26.08
N LEU A 132 -4.37 -29.30 24.92
CA LEU A 132 -3.78 -28.08 24.37
C LEU A 132 -4.35 -26.86 25.09
N ARG A 133 -3.48 -25.96 25.53
CA ARG A 133 -3.83 -24.75 26.27
C ARG A 133 -3.29 -23.51 25.57
N LEU A 134 -4.00 -22.41 25.67
CA LEU A 134 -3.55 -21.07 25.29
C LEU A 134 -3.75 -20.17 26.50
N GLY A 135 -2.64 -19.74 27.12
CA GLY A 135 -2.65 -19.11 28.43
C GLY A 135 -3.38 -19.98 29.47
N ASN A 136 -4.48 -19.45 30.00
CA ASN A 136 -5.29 -20.13 31.01
C ASN A 136 -6.48 -20.94 30.46
N VAL A 137 -6.66 -20.98 29.14
CA VAL A 137 -7.81 -21.61 28.48
C VAL A 137 -7.41 -22.95 27.87
N ASP A 138 -8.22 -23.98 28.11
CA ASP A 138 -8.08 -25.28 27.44
C ASP A 138 -8.78 -25.20 26.07
N LEU A 139 -8.03 -25.40 24.98
CA LEU A 139 -8.54 -25.27 23.61
C LEU A 139 -9.07 -26.61 23.06
N ALA A 140 -8.31 -27.69 23.27
CA ALA A 140 -8.61 -29.01 22.73
C ALA A 140 -8.05 -30.11 23.64
N GLN A 141 -8.63 -31.31 23.55
CA GLN A 141 -8.21 -32.48 24.34
C GLN A 141 -8.23 -33.74 23.48
N GLN A 142 -7.20 -34.57 23.62
CA GLN A 142 -7.09 -35.88 23.01
C GLN A 142 -6.66 -36.90 24.07
N THR A 143 -7.24 -38.09 24.03
CA THR A 143 -6.83 -39.23 24.86
C THR A 143 -6.24 -40.31 23.97
N ILE A 144 -5.01 -40.71 24.27
CA ILE A 144 -4.24 -41.70 23.53
C ILE A 144 -4.07 -42.92 24.43
N ASN A 145 -4.59 -44.07 23.99
CA ASN A 145 -4.71 -45.26 24.84
C ASN A 145 -3.38 -46.01 25.04
N GLN A 146 -2.49 -45.95 24.03
CA GLN A 146 -1.19 -46.62 24.04
C GLN A 146 -0.18 -45.79 23.25
N PRO A 147 1.10 -45.79 23.66
CA PRO A 147 2.16 -45.16 22.88
C PRO A 147 2.51 -46.02 21.66
N ASP A 148 3.34 -45.47 20.77
CA ASP A 148 3.98 -46.20 19.68
C ASP A 148 5.11 -47.14 20.17
N GLU A 149 5.87 -47.71 19.21
CA GLU A 149 6.96 -48.66 19.48
C GLU A 149 8.10 -48.06 20.32
N ASP A 150 8.28 -46.73 20.27
CA ASP A 150 9.34 -45.99 20.95
C ASP A 150 8.84 -45.29 22.23
N SER A 151 7.64 -45.63 22.72
CA SER A 151 7.01 -45.00 23.90
C SER A 151 6.61 -43.53 23.70
N ASN A 152 6.35 -43.14 22.45
CA ASN A 152 5.91 -41.81 22.08
C ASN A 152 4.37 -41.72 21.94
N TYR A 153 3.80 -40.62 22.42
CA TYR A 153 2.39 -40.28 22.27
C TYR A 153 2.27 -39.10 21.30
N GLN A 154 2.00 -39.40 20.04
CA GLN A 154 1.79 -38.40 19.01
C GLN A 154 0.34 -37.88 19.05
N PHE A 155 0.19 -36.57 18.92
CA PHE A 155 -1.12 -35.90 18.94
C PHE A 155 -1.26 -34.89 17.81
N GLU A 156 -2.51 -34.62 17.45
CA GLU A 156 -2.87 -33.61 16.46
C GLU A 156 -4.13 -32.86 16.91
N PHE A 157 -4.12 -31.53 16.79
CA PHE A 157 -5.23 -30.66 17.16
C PHE A 157 -5.55 -29.69 16.03
N PHE A 158 -6.82 -29.69 15.61
CA PHE A 158 -7.38 -28.60 14.81
C PHE A 158 -7.99 -27.58 15.75
N ILE A 159 -7.54 -26.33 15.64
CA ILE A 159 -8.05 -25.21 16.43
C ILE A 159 -8.70 -24.17 15.51
N ASN A 160 -9.55 -23.33 16.08
CA ASN A 160 -10.16 -22.19 15.40
C ASN A 160 -9.66 -20.90 16.07
N GLN A 161 -8.34 -20.69 16.05
CA GLN A 161 -7.71 -19.53 16.66
C GLN A 161 -6.92 -18.80 15.57
N GLU A 162 -7.33 -17.59 15.22
CA GLU A 162 -6.70 -16.83 14.13
C GLU A 162 -5.35 -16.24 14.54
N GLU A 163 -5.22 -15.84 15.81
CA GLU A 163 -4.00 -15.24 16.35
C GLU A 163 -3.75 -15.67 17.81
N VAL A 164 -2.47 -15.72 18.19
CA VAL A 164 -2.02 -15.69 19.58
C VAL A 164 -1.80 -14.24 19.96
N LYS A 165 -2.53 -13.77 20.97
CA LYS A 165 -2.41 -12.39 21.44
C LYS A 165 -1.07 -12.16 22.12
N ALA A 166 -0.65 -10.89 22.16
CA ALA A 166 0.42 -10.48 23.05
C ALA A 166 0.14 -10.95 24.49
N ASP A 167 1.18 -11.38 25.19
CA ASP A 167 1.11 -11.95 26.54
C ASP A 167 0.44 -13.34 26.68
N GLU A 168 0.02 -13.99 25.58
CA GLU A 168 -0.52 -15.36 25.61
C GLU A 168 0.47 -16.38 24.99
N THR A 169 0.55 -17.57 25.55
CA THR A 169 1.41 -18.65 25.04
C THR A 169 0.68 -19.96 24.94
N PHE A 170 1.08 -20.78 23.96
CA PHE A 170 0.68 -22.17 23.92
C PHE A 170 1.33 -22.96 25.05
N GLY A 171 0.57 -23.90 25.58
CA GLY A 171 0.99 -24.82 26.61
C GLY A 171 0.30 -26.17 26.44
N LEU A 172 0.78 -27.16 27.18
CA LEU A 172 0.21 -28.50 27.17
C LEU A 172 0.01 -29.01 28.59
N ARG A 173 -1.13 -29.64 28.83
CA ARG A 173 -1.38 -30.38 30.06
C ARG A 173 -1.51 -31.85 29.74
N ILE A 174 -0.57 -32.63 30.26
CA ILE A 174 -0.58 -34.10 30.13
C ILE A 174 -1.09 -34.71 31.43
N SER A 175 -1.92 -35.74 31.33
CA SER A 175 -2.45 -36.47 32.48
C SER A 175 -2.45 -37.97 32.23
N PHE A 176 -1.93 -38.73 33.18
CA PHE A 176 -1.83 -40.19 33.09
C PHE A 176 -1.86 -40.83 34.47
N GLN A 177 -1.94 -42.16 34.52
CA GLN A 177 -1.98 -42.91 35.77
C GLN A 177 -0.61 -43.57 36.05
N LYS A 178 0.04 -43.17 37.15
CA LYS A 178 1.23 -43.87 37.64
C LYS A 178 0.85 -45.28 38.11
N PRO A 179 1.55 -46.34 37.67
CA PRO A 179 1.31 -47.71 38.11
C PRO A 179 1.48 -47.88 39.62
N GLN A 180 0.55 -48.58 40.26
CA GLN A 180 0.66 -48.97 41.67
C GLN A 180 1.29 -50.36 41.77
N SER A 181 2.47 -50.47 42.35
CA SER A 181 3.18 -51.73 42.50
C SER A 181 4.09 -51.73 43.73
N VAL A 182 4.46 -52.94 44.17
CA VAL A 182 5.50 -53.16 45.19
C VAL A 182 6.90 -53.27 44.59
N ASN A 183 7.00 -53.34 43.25
CA ASN A 183 8.27 -53.36 42.53
C ASN A 183 8.83 -51.93 42.47
N PRO A 184 10.04 -51.66 43.01
CA PRO A 184 10.62 -50.32 43.03
C PRO A 184 10.93 -49.76 41.64
N ASN A 185 11.02 -50.62 40.62
CA ASN A 185 11.30 -50.23 39.25
C ASN A 185 10.05 -49.81 38.47
N ASP A 186 8.85 -50.03 39.02
CA ASP A 186 7.60 -49.61 38.40
C ASP A 186 7.38 -48.11 38.64
N GLY A 187 6.88 -47.41 37.62
CA GLY A 187 6.86 -45.96 37.63
C GLY A 187 6.65 -45.36 36.25
N TYR A 188 7.21 -44.17 36.05
CA TYR A 188 7.31 -43.56 34.72
C TYR A 188 8.60 -42.76 34.57
N VAL A 189 8.97 -42.52 33.32
CA VAL A 189 10.01 -41.58 32.91
C VAL A 189 9.43 -40.70 31.81
N LEU A 190 9.34 -39.40 32.06
CA LEU A 190 8.95 -38.39 31.09
C LEU A 190 10.23 -37.73 30.57
N TYR A 191 10.52 -37.89 29.28
CA TYR A 191 11.70 -37.31 28.65
C TYR A 191 11.38 -35.91 28.15
N LEU A 192 12.32 -34.98 28.37
CA LEU A 192 12.15 -33.55 28.14
C LEU A 192 13.13 -33.03 27.08
N GLY A 193 12.79 -31.89 26.51
CA GLY A 193 13.64 -31.17 25.58
C GLY A 193 13.60 -31.70 24.14
N ASN A 194 14.57 -31.23 23.36
CA ASN A 194 14.62 -31.41 21.92
C ASN A 194 14.87 -32.87 21.53
N GLY A 195 14.02 -33.38 20.65
CA GLY A 195 14.01 -34.77 20.19
C GLY A 195 13.11 -35.70 21.02
N GLU A 196 12.69 -35.26 22.21
CA GLU A 196 11.91 -36.08 23.14
C GLU A 196 10.44 -35.63 23.19
N SER A 197 10.17 -34.43 23.71
CA SER A 197 8.82 -33.90 23.88
C SER A 197 8.68 -32.49 23.30
N TRP A 198 7.79 -32.31 22.32
CA TRP A 198 7.63 -31.07 21.55
C TRP A 198 6.24 -30.92 20.94
N MET A 199 5.90 -29.71 20.50
CA MET A 199 4.73 -29.40 19.66
C MET A 199 5.09 -28.39 18.58
N ASP A 200 4.59 -28.59 17.37
CA ASP A 200 4.71 -27.69 16.23
C ASP A 200 3.43 -26.88 16.08
N ILE A 201 3.59 -25.56 16.08
CA ILE A 201 2.50 -24.61 15.90
C ILE A 201 2.58 -24.06 14.47
N PRO A 202 1.51 -24.10 13.68
CA PRO A 202 1.52 -23.57 12.33
C PRO A 202 1.39 -22.05 12.38
N VAL A 203 2.51 -21.35 12.53
CA VAL A 203 2.58 -19.89 12.52
C VAL A 203 2.58 -19.40 11.07
N LEU A 204 1.87 -18.31 10.77
CA LEU A 204 1.95 -17.65 9.46
C LEU A 204 3.24 -16.83 9.34
N ALA A 205 3.77 -16.75 8.13
CA ALA A 205 4.96 -15.93 7.89
C ALA A 205 4.67 -14.46 8.20
N PRO A 206 5.61 -13.73 8.84
CA PRO A 206 5.44 -12.31 9.08
C PRO A 206 5.28 -11.57 7.75
N TYR A 207 4.51 -10.50 7.80
CA TYR A 207 4.31 -9.63 6.66
C TYR A 207 5.63 -8.96 6.24
N GLU A 208 6.08 -9.19 5.01
CA GLU A 208 7.19 -8.44 4.42
C GLU A 208 6.64 -7.35 3.49
N PRO A 209 6.93 -6.06 3.75
CA PRO A 209 6.46 -4.98 2.89
C PRO A 209 7.11 -5.07 1.51
N VAL A 210 6.28 -5.05 0.46
CA VAL A 210 6.75 -5.22 -0.94
C VAL A 210 7.26 -3.90 -1.53
N VAL A 211 6.95 -2.79 -0.86
CA VAL A 211 7.25 -1.42 -1.29
C VAL A 211 8.17 -0.76 -0.27
N PRO A 212 9.47 -0.65 -0.57
CA PRO A 212 10.41 0.02 0.33
C PRO A 212 10.04 1.49 0.53
N GLY A 213 10.18 1.97 1.77
CA GLY A 213 10.02 3.39 2.12
C GLY A 213 8.58 3.85 2.37
N LEU A 214 7.58 2.95 2.39
CA LEU A 214 6.24 3.28 2.88
C LEU A 214 6.17 3.42 4.40
N ASP A 215 7.08 2.77 5.12
CA ASP A 215 7.10 2.77 6.59
C ASP A 215 7.88 3.98 7.11
N GLY A 216 7.20 4.85 7.85
CA GLY A 216 7.80 6.06 8.43
C GLY A 216 6.81 6.91 9.20
N ALA A 217 7.31 7.74 10.12
CA ALA A 217 6.48 8.71 10.84
C ALA A 217 6.04 9.92 9.97
N GLU A 218 6.71 10.11 8.84
CA GLU A 218 6.41 11.13 7.84
C GLU A 218 6.49 10.44 6.46
N TYR A 219 5.40 10.54 5.69
CA TYR A 219 5.32 9.92 4.38
C TYR A 219 6.13 10.72 3.38
N VAL A 220 7.03 10.02 2.69
CA VAL A 220 7.78 10.56 1.57
C VAL A 220 7.58 9.62 0.39
N SER A 221 7.10 10.17 -0.72
CA SER A 221 6.87 9.42 -1.95
C SER A 221 8.09 8.56 -2.33
N PRO A 222 7.89 7.28 -2.69
CA PRO A 222 8.94 6.41 -3.20
C PRO A 222 9.70 7.04 -4.37
N TYR A 223 9.02 7.83 -5.20
CA TYR A 223 9.58 8.49 -6.37
C TYR A 223 10.42 9.72 -6.06
N ALA A 224 10.17 10.39 -4.94
CA ALA A 224 11.02 11.46 -4.44
C ALA A 224 12.38 10.93 -3.98
N GLN A 225 12.40 9.70 -3.46
CA GLN A 225 13.61 9.02 -2.98
C GLN A 225 14.30 8.19 -4.09
N ALA A 226 13.56 7.83 -5.14
CA ALA A 226 14.07 7.00 -6.22
C ALA A 226 15.05 7.73 -7.14
N THR A 227 16.06 6.99 -7.62
CA THR A 227 17.03 7.55 -8.56
C THR A 227 16.45 7.68 -9.97
N GLY A 228 16.59 8.85 -10.59
CA GLY A 228 16.25 9.07 -12.01
C GLY A 228 14.89 9.73 -12.26
N TYR A 229 14.13 10.00 -11.21
CA TYR A 229 12.88 10.75 -11.25
C TYR A 229 13.12 12.24 -10.99
N ASN A 230 12.43 13.09 -11.74
CA ASN A 230 12.41 14.54 -11.52
C ASN A 230 10.97 14.99 -11.30
N LEU A 231 10.77 15.81 -10.28
CA LEU A 231 9.46 16.41 -10.00
C LEU A 231 9.16 17.53 -11.01
N GLU A 232 8.02 17.43 -11.68
CA GLU A 232 7.39 18.53 -12.41
C GLU A 232 6.12 18.93 -11.68
N SER A 233 5.97 20.24 -11.39
CA SER A 233 4.82 20.78 -10.67
C SER A 233 4.01 21.74 -11.55
N GLY A 234 2.69 21.65 -11.42
CA GLY A 234 1.71 22.43 -12.16
C GLY A 234 1.26 23.66 -11.39
N ASN A 235 0.87 24.72 -12.10
CA ASN A 235 0.13 25.81 -11.47
C ASN A 235 -1.36 25.61 -11.72
N SER A 236 -2.15 25.49 -10.66
CA SER A 236 -3.60 25.45 -10.78
C SER A 236 -4.15 26.79 -11.32
N VAL A 237 -5.15 26.71 -12.21
CA VAL A 237 -5.78 27.90 -12.79
C VAL A 237 -6.70 28.53 -11.73
N SER A 238 -6.30 29.67 -11.18
CA SER A 238 -7.11 30.39 -10.20
C SER A 238 -8.44 30.88 -10.80
N PHE A 239 -9.56 30.53 -10.16
CA PHE A 239 -10.89 31.03 -10.51
C PHE A 239 -10.99 32.57 -10.44
N ILE A 240 -10.30 33.19 -9.48
CA ILE A 240 -10.20 34.65 -9.37
C ILE A 240 -9.40 35.22 -10.54
N GLY A 241 -8.34 34.52 -10.98
CA GLY A 241 -7.60 34.85 -12.18
C GLY A 241 -8.50 34.87 -13.42
N LEU A 242 -9.36 33.86 -13.58
CA LEU A 242 -10.31 33.79 -14.70
C LEU A 242 -11.30 34.97 -14.71
N ILE A 243 -11.84 35.34 -13.55
CA ILE A 243 -12.75 36.49 -13.43
C ILE A 243 -12.01 37.79 -13.79
N LEU A 244 -10.79 37.97 -13.28
CA LEU A 244 -9.99 39.16 -13.54
C LEU A 244 -9.64 39.30 -15.02
N TRP A 245 -9.23 38.21 -15.68
CA TRP A 245 -8.94 38.23 -17.11
C TRP A 245 -10.19 38.42 -17.96
N GLY A 246 -11.33 37.84 -17.58
CA GLY A 246 -12.62 38.10 -18.22
C GLY A 246 -13.01 39.57 -18.16
N ALA A 247 -12.89 40.18 -16.97
CA ALA A 247 -13.15 41.62 -16.78
C ALA A 247 -12.17 42.50 -17.57
N LEU A 248 -10.89 42.11 -17.66
CA LEU A 248 -9.88 42.80 -18.45
C LEU A 248 -10.18 42.74 -19.95
N GLY A 249 -10.61 41.59 -20.47
CA GLY A 249 -11.03 41.44 -21.87
C GLY A 249 -12.20 42.35 -22.23
N ILE A 250 -13.21 42.43 -21.35
CA ILE A 250 -14.34 43.36 -21.49
C ILE A 250 -13.85 44.82 -21.40
N GLY A 251 -12.94 45.11 -20.48
CA GLY A 251 -12.33 46.44 -20.33
C GLY A 251 -11.60 46.90 -21.59
N VAL A 252 -10.81 46.03 -22.23
CA VAL A 252 -10.14 46.30 -23.51
C VAL A 252 -11.15 46.57 -24.62
N PHE A 253 -12.26 45.83 -24.66
CA PHE A 253 -13.33 46.05 -25.63
C PHE A 253 -13.97 47.43 -25.46
N VAL A 254 -14.40 47.77 -24.25
CA VAL A 254 -15.04 49.07 -23.95
C VAL A 254 -14.08 50.24 -24.16
N ALA A 255 -12.84 50.12 -23.67
CA ALA A 255 -11.84 51.16 -23.82
C ALA A 255 -11.44 51.36 -25.28
N GLY A 256 -11.32 50.28 -26.07
CA GLY A 256 -11.06 50.34 -27.50
C GLY A 256 -12.12 51.13 -28.25
N PHE A 257 -13.40 50.90 -27.97
CA PHE A 257 -14.48 51.66 -28.62
C PHE A 257 -14.52 53.12 -28.20
N MET A 258 -14.31 53.40 -26.91
CA MET A 258 -14.47 54.74 -26.33
C MET A 258 -13.27 55.67 -26.58
N PHE A 259 -12.04 55.13 -26.56
CA PHE A 259 -10.81 55.96 -26.55
C PHE A 259 -9.98 55.87 -27.82
N LEU A 260 -10.18 54.87 -28.70
CA LEU A 260 -9.46 54.85 -29.98
C LEU A 260 -10.06 55.89 -30.94
N PRO A 261 -9.23 56.74 -31.57
CA PRO A 261 -9.70 57.65 -32.62
C PRO A 261 -10.27 56.85 -33.81
N PRO A 262 -11.08 57.48 -34.69
CA PRO A 262 -11.63 56.82 -35.86
C PRO A 262 -10.50 56.44 -36.83
N ILE A 263 -10.03 55.20 -36.72
CA ILE A 263 -9.07 54.58 -37.64
C ILE A 263 -9.79 53.59 -38.55
N PRO A 264 -9.35 53.44 -39.82
CA PRO A 264 -9.85 52.37 -40.68
C PRO A 264 -9.60 51.00 -40.01
N MET A 265 -10.59 50.11 -40.08
CA MET A 265 -10.61 48.79 -39.42
C MET A 265 -10.62 48.80 -37.87
N LYS A 266 -10.95 49.93 -37.23
CA LYS A 266 -11.09 50.04 -35.75
C LYS A 266 -11.92 48.91 -35.16
N GLU A 267 -13.12 48.67 -35.70
CA GLU A 267 -14.06 47.70 -35.16
C GLU A 267 -13.52 46.26 -35.23
N LEU A 268 -12.89 45.90 -36.36
CA LEU A 268 -12.29 44.58 -36.56
C LEU A 268 -11.07 44.37 -35.64
N SER A 269 -10.23 45.40 -35.46
CA SER A 269 -9.08 45.34 -34.55
C SER A 269 -9.51 45.11 -33.09
N ILE A 270 -10.52 45.85 -32.63
CA ILE A 270 -11.06 45.72 -31.26
C ILE A 270 -11.72 44.35 -31.10
N LEU A 271 -12.51 43.91 -32.08
CA LEU A 271 -13.20 42.63 -32.05
C LEU A 271 -12.23 41.46 -31.95
N PHE A 272 -11.23 41.39 -32.83
CA PHE A 272 -10.28 40.26 -32.83
C PHE A 272 -9.35 40.26 -31.61
N THR A 273 -8.93 41.43 -31.12
CA THR A 273 -8.11 41.52 -29.91
C THR A 273 -8.91 41.16 -28.66
N GLY A 274 -10.13 41.68 -28.53
CA GLY A 274 -11.01 41.40 -27.39
C GLY A 274 -11.47 39.94 -27.35
N LEU A 275 -11.88 39.38 -28.51
CA LEU A 275 -12.27 37.98 -28.62
C LEU A 275 -11.09 37.03 -28.37
N GLY A 276 -9.91 37.33 -28.92
CA GLY A 276 -8.72 36.52 -28.70
C GLY A 276 -8.29 36.47 -27.23
N LEU A 277 -8.36 37.60 -26.50
CA LEU A 277 -8.11 37.66 -25.07
C LEU A 277 -9.17 36.91 -24.24
N LEU A 278 -10.46 37.07 -24.55
CA LEU A 278 -11.53 36.36 -23.86
C LEU A 278 -11.45 34.85 -24.08
N VAL A 279 -11.20 34.39 -25.30
CA VAL A 279 -11.13 32.96 -25.60
C VAL A 279 -9.88 32.33 -24.96
N SER A 280 -8.71 32.97 -25.04
CA SER A 280 -7.47 32.41 -24.50
C SER A 280 -7.42 32.40 -22.97
N MET A 281 -7.93 33.45 -22.31
CA MET A 281 -7.74 33.64 -20.86
C MET A 281 -8.97 33.30 -20.02
N MET A 282 -10.14 33.06 -20.62
CA MET A 282 -11.36 32.67 -19.90
C MET A 282 -11.94 31.36 -20.43
N VAL A 283 -12.17 31.25 -21.75
CA VAL A 283 -12.85 30.06 -22.31
C VAL A 283 -11.94 28.82 -22.31
N ALA A 284 -10.69 28.96 -22.78
CA ALA A 284 -9.78 27.83 -22.89
C ALA A 284 -9.48 27.17 -21.52
N PRO A 285 -9.21 27.90 -20.42
CA PRO A 285 -9.01 27.27 -19.13
C PRO A 285 -10.28 26.65 -18.52
N ILE A 286 -11.47 27.20 -18.80
CA ILE A 286 -12.74 26.60 -18.34
C ILE A 286 -12.99 25.25 -19.02
N ILE A 287 -12.73 25.17 -20.33
CA ILE A 287 -12.89 23.94 -21.11
C ILE A 287 -11.82 22.91 -20.74
N ALA A 288 -10.58 23.34 -20.53
CA ALA A 288 -9.47 22.47 -20.20
C ALA A 288 -9.45 22.05 -18.71
N GLY A 289 -10.19 22.70 -17.80
CA GLY A 289 -10.25 22.28 -16.41
C GLY A 289 -11.67 21.88 -15.99
N PRO A 290 -12.46 22.79 -15.38
CA PRO A 290 -13.72 22.46 -14.71
C PRO A 290 -14.74 21.67 -15.56
N LEU A 291 -14.86 21.94 -16.85
CA LEU A 291 -15.82 21.24 -17.71
C LEU A 291 -15.41 19.81 -18.03
N GLN A 292 -14.12 19.51 -18.07
CA GLN A 292 -13.63 18.17 -18.32
C GLN A 292 -13.60 17.33 -17.04
N MET A 293 -13.28 17.94 -15.89
CA MET A 293 -13.38 17.25 -14.58
C MET A 293 -14.82 16.84 -14.25
N GLY A 294 -15.82 17.66 -14.61
CA GLY A 294 -17.25 17.32 -14.42
C GLY A 294 -17.79 16.21 -15.34
N LYS A 295 -16.96 15.56 -16.17
CA LYS A 295 -17.36 14.40 -16.98
C LYS A 295 -17.36 13.10 -16.21
N VAL A 296 -16.59 13.02 -15.13
CA VAL A 296 -16.53 11.86 -14.27
C VAL A 296 -17.54 12.06 -13.15
N ASN A 297 -18.44 11.10 -12.97
CA ASN A 297 -19.37 11.12 -11.85
C ASN A 297 -18.70 10.45 -10.65
N PRO A 298 -18.31 11.18 -9.60
CA PRO A 298 -17.69 10.57 -8.42
C PRO A 298 -18.66 9.69 -7.63
N ASP A 299 -19.98 9.79 -7.88
CA ASP A 299 -20.99 8.93 -7.25
C ASP A 299 -21.23 7.62 -8.04
N ASP A 300 -20.45 7.35 -9.09
CA ASP A 300 -20.55 6.09 -9.84
C ASP A 300 -19.86 4.96 -9.06
N PRO A 301 -20.55 3.86 -8.71
CA PRO A 301 -19.98 2.79 -7.89
C PRO A 301 -18.77 2.08 -8.53
N ASP A 302 -18.59 2.20 -9.84
CA ASP A 302 -17.45 1.58 -10.55
C ASP A 302 -16.28 2.56 -10.78
N VAL A 303 -16.35 3.77 -10.22
CA VAL A 303 -15.28 4.76 -10.25
C VAL A 303 -14.67 4.89 -8.86
N TRP A 304 -13.38 4.58 -8.76
CA TRP A 304 -12.63 4.56 -7.52
C TRP A 304 -11.60 5.69 -7.46
N SER A 305 -11.49 6.33 -6.31
CA SER A 305 -10.42 7.28 -5.99
C SER A 305 -9.24 6.58 -5.32
N ILE A 306 -8.08 7.21 -5.34
CA ILE A 306 -6.88 6.70 -4.65
C ILE A 306 -7.10 6.63 -3.13
N GLU A 307 -7.79 7.62 -2.56
CA GLU A 307 -8.17 7.64 -1.15
C GLU A 307 -8.99 6.40 -0.73
N GLU A 308 -9.94 5.98 -1.56
CA GLU A 308 -10.76 4.79 -1.29
C GLU A 308 -9.93 3.51 -1.42
N LEU A 309 -9.10 3.39 -2.46
CA LEU A 309 -8.26 2.21 -2.68
C LEU A 309 -7.25 1.98 -1.55
N ILE A 310 -6.67 3.04 -0.99
CA ILE A 310 -5.71 2.96 0.13
C ILE A 310 -6.36 2.35 1.39
N GLN A 311 -7.66 2.59 1.60
CA GLN A 311 -8.37 2.15 2.79
C GLN A 311 -8.86 0.69 2.71
N LEU A 312 -8.75 0.06 1.54
CA LEU A 312 -9.11 -1.33 1.37
C LEU A 312 -8.01 -2.25 1.88
N ASP A 313 -8.42 -3.40 2.42
CA ASP A 313 -7.52 -4.44 2.92
C ASP A 313 -7.61 -5.69 2.05
N GLU A 314 -6.60 -6.56 2.14
CA GLU A 314 -6.58 -7.83 1.45
C GLU A 314 -7.69 -8.76 1.97
N ARG A 315 -8.41 -9.41 1.05
CA ARG A 315 -9.46 -10.38 1.37
C ARG A 315 -9.24 -11.64 0.54
N GLN A 316 -9.58 -12.78 1.14
CA GLN A 316 -9.44 -14.05 0.45
C GLN A 316 -10.35 -14.10 -0.78
N GLY A 317 -9.75 -14.33 -1.96
CA GLY A 317 -10.48 -14.48 -3.22
C GLY A 317 -10.79 -13.18 -3.95
N SER A 318 -10.25 -12.04 -3.51
CA SER A 318 -10.26 -10.77 -4.23
C SER A 318 -8.83 -10.27 -4.42
N PHE A 319 -8.67 -9.27 -5.30
CA PHE A 319 -7.42 -8.50 -5.40
C PHE A 319 -7.26 -7.60 -4.18
N ILE A 320 -8.25 -6.74 -3.90
CA ILE A 320 -8.26 -5.87 -2.72
C ILE A 320 -9.71 -5.55 -2.32
N GLY A 321 -10.03 -5.51 -1.03
CA GLY A 321 -11.40 -5.29 -0.56
C GLY A 321 -12.37 -6.40 -1.00
N ASP A 322 -13.67 -6.16 -0.88
CA ASP A 322 -14.68 -7.18 -1.19
C ASP A 322 -15.11 -7.18 -2.67
N ASP A 323 -14.95 -6.05 -3.36
CA ASP A 323 -15.52 -5.84 -4.70
C ASP A 323 -14.58 -6.24 -5.86
N PHE A 324 -13.26 -6.20 -5.66
CA PHE A 324 -12.27 -6.45 -6.72
C PHE A 324 -12.04 -7.94 -6.97
N VAL A 325 -13.07 -8.62 -7.44
CA VAL A 325 -13.05 -10.04 -7.83
C VAL A 325 -12.79 -10.23 -9.33
N GLU A 326 -12.53 -11.46 -9.76
CA GLU A 326 -12.28 -11.79 -11.18
C GLU A 326 -13.38 -11.26 -12.12
N ASN A 327 -12.98 -10.62 -13.22
CA ASN A 327 -13.82 -9.96 -14.22
C ASN A 327 -14.56 -8.70 -13.73
N TYR A 328 -14.20 -8.14 -12.57
CA TYR A 328 -14.71 -6.84 -12.15
C TYR A 328 -14.07 -5.73 -13.00
N GLU A 329 -14.89 -4.97 -13.73
CA GLU A 329 -14.49 -3.80 -14.49
C GLU A 329 -14.63 -2.56 -13.63
N PHE A 330 -13.60 -1.73 -13.59
CA PHE A 330 -13.59 -0.50 -12.79
C PHE A 330 -12.79 0.60 -13.47
N SER A 331 -13.03 1.82 -13.04
CA SER A 331 -12.22 2.98 -13.43
C SER A 331 -11.57 3.60 -12.20
N VAL A 332 -10.30 3.98 -12.31
CA VAL A 332 -9.60 4.75 -11.28
C VAL A 332 -9.48 6.19 -11.76
N TYR A 333 -9.97 7.12 -10.96
CA TYR A 333 -9.86 8.55 -11.22
C TYR A 333 -8.75 9.14 -10.36
N VAL A 334 -7.78 9.79 -11.00
CA VAL A 334 -6.63 10.40 -10.34
C VAL A 334 -6.46 11.83 -10.83
N GLU A 335 -6.65 12.79 -9.93
CA GLU A 335 -6.23 14.18 -10.13
C GLU A 335 -4.79 14.33 -9.65
N TYR A 336 -4.00 15.18 -10.30
CA TYR A 336 -2.62 15.37 -9.88
C TYR A 336 -2.09 16.76 -10.24
N ASP A 337 -1.53 17.43 -9.23
CA ASP A 337 -0.84 18.72 -9.36
C ASP A 337 0.67 18.56 -9.52
N ASP A 338 1.22 17.42 -9.14
CA ASP A 338 2.64 17.09 -9.11
C ASP A 338 2.88 15.72 -9.75
N VAL A 339 3.89 15.62 -10.62
CA VAL A 339 4.22 14.37 -11.33
C VAL A 339 5.73 14.15 -11.34
N TYR A 340 6.17 12.93 -11.02
CA TYR A 340 7.55 12.53 -11.16
C TYR A 340 7.81 11.93 -12.54
N ILE A 341 8.73 12.51 -13.31
CA ILE A 341 9.04 12.04 -14.66
C ILE A 341 10.40 11.36 -14.68
N ALA A 342 10.45 10.17 -15.29
CA ALA A 342 11.69 9.45 -15.59
C ALA A 342 11.68 8.96 -17.04
N SER A 343 12.83 8.45 -17.51
CA SER A 343 12.91 7.77 -18.80
C SER A 343 13.18 6.28 -18.63
N HIS A 344 12.35 5.47 -19.27
CA HIS A 344 12.45 4.02 -19.28
C HIS A 344 12.44 3.53 -20.74
N GLY A 345 13.46 2.80 -21.17
CA GLY A 345 13.54 2.27 -22.54
C GLY A 345 13.51 3.33 -23.66
N GLY A 346 13.84 4.59 -23.36
CA GLY A 346 13.73 5.71 -24.31
C GLY A 346 12.33 6.35 -24.38
N HIS A 347 11.36 5.82 -23.65
CA HIS A 347 10.06 6.41 -23.41
C HIS A 347 10.08 7.23 -22.11
N LYS A 348 9.17 8.19 -22.00
CA LYS A 348 8.92 8.89 -20.73
C LYS A 348 7.88 8.10 -19.94
N ILE A 349 8.11 8.00 -18.65
CA ILE A 349 7.17 7.45 -17.67
C ILE A 349 6.85 8.52 -16.64
N SER A 350 5.61 8.53 -16.19
CA SER A 350 5.10 9.44 -15.17
C SER A 350 4.72 8.63 -13.94
N ALA A 351 5.17 9.06 -12.77
CA ALA A 351 4.92 8.42 -11.50
C ALA A 351 4.27 9.40 -10.52
N MET A 352 3.33 8.87 -9.75
CA MET A 352 2.52 9.60 -8.78
C MET A 352 2.94 9.18 -7.37
N GLY A 353 3.36 10.16 -6.58
CA GLY A 353 3.70 9.94 -5.18
C GLY A 353 2.52 9.99 -4.23
N TYR A 354 1.38 10.54 -4.65
CA TYR A 354 0.18 10.72 -3.82
C TYR A 354 0.46 11.46 -2.51
N GLU A 355 1.35 12.45 -2.55
CA GLU A 355 1.70 13.30 -1.41
C GLU A 355 0.49 14.04 -0.82
N GLU A 356 -0.53 14.33 -1.64
CA GLU A 356 -1.80 14.89 -1.16
C GLU A 356 -2.55 13.98 -0.18
N HIS A 357 -2.29 12.67 -0.26
CA HIS A 357 -2.85 11.63 0.60
C HIS A 357 -1.86 11.17 1.68
N ALA A 358 -0.80 11.93 1.95
CA ALA A 358 0.23 11.58 2.94
C ALA A 358 -0.35 11.16 4.31
N SER A 359 -1.41 11.84 4.77
CA SER A 359 -2.06 11.51 6.05
C SER A 359 -2.64 10.09 6.10
N LEU A 360 -3.06 9.52 4.97
CA LEU A 360 -3.55 8.14 4.90
C LEU A 360 -2.39 7.15 4.88
N PHE A 361 -1.30 7.48 4.20
CA PHE A 361 -0.09 6.65 4.22
C PHE A 361 0.57 6.62 5.60
N GLU A 362 0.51 7.72 6.35
CA GLU A 362 1.05 7.84 7.72
C GLU A 362 0.14 7.21 8.79
N ASP A 363 -1.16 7.04 8.54
CA ASP A 363 -2.11 6.55 9.55
C ASP A 363 -1.90 5.04 9.80
N PRO A 364 -1.57 4.62 11.04
CA PRO A 364 -1.42 3.21 11.37
C PRO A 364 -2.73 2.43 11.37
N ASN A 365 -3.89 3.11 11.37
CA ASN A 365 -5.20 2.45 11.28
C ASN A 365 -5.60 2.11 9.84
N VAL A 366 -4.89 2.65 8.85
CA VAL A 366 -5.11 2.36 7.44
C VAL A 366 -4.34 1.09 7.07
N PRO A 367 -4.96 0.11 6.39
CA PRO A 367 -4.32 -1.15 6.03
C PRO A 367 -3.03 -0.96 5.23
N GLN A 368 -1.96 -1.66 5.61
CA GLN A 368 -0.68 -1.59 4.92
C GLN A 368 -0.78 -2.13 3.48
N ARG A 369 -1.59 -3.18 3.26
CA ARG A 369 -1.80 -3.77 1.94
C ARG A 369 -2.40 -2.78 0.94
N GLY A 370 -3.40 -2.00 1.34
CA GLY A 370 -3.98 -0.97 0.47
C GLY A 370 -2.98 0.09 0.03
N LYS A 371 -2.16 0.58 0.97
CA LYS A 371 -1.06 1.51 0.68
C LYS A 371 -0.08 0.91 -0.35
N GLU A 372 0.31 -0.34 -0.17
CA GLU A 372 1.24 -1.02 -1.07
C GLU A 372 0.66 -1.24 -2.46
N TYR A 373 -0.60 -1.67 -2.55
CA TYR A 373 -1.25 -2.01 -3.81
C TYR A 373 -1.41 -0.77 -4.68
N VAL A 374 -1.78 0.37 -4.08
CA VAL A 374 -1.80 1.66 -4.76
C VAL A 374 -0.42 2.02 -5.29
N GLN A 375 0.63 1.83 -4.49
CA GLN A 375 2.00 2.08 -4.93
C GLN A 375 2.50 1.07 -5.97
N LEU A 376 2.05 -0.19 -5.99
CA LEU A 376 2.53 -1.22 -6.93
C LEU A 376 1.85 -1.15 -8.29
N TYR A 377 0.54 -0.87 -8.30
CA TYR A 377 -0.31 -1.02 -9.49
C TYR A 377 -0.86 0.31 -10.02
N PHE A 378 -1.07 1.31 -9.16
CA PHE A 378 -1.77 2.54 -9.58
C PHE A 378 -0.89 3.78 -9.64
N SER A 379 0.35 3.71 -9.17
CA SER A 379 1.22 4.87 -9.05
C SER A 379 2.09 5.17 -10.28
N LEU A 380 2.24 4.26 -11.25
CA LEU A 380 3.18 4.41 -12.37
C LEU A 380 2.47 4.29 -13.72
N PHE A 381 2.78 5.22 -14.62
CA PHE A 381 2.13 5.39 -15.91
C PHE A 381 3.15 5.41 -17.05
N HIS A 382 2.94 4.57 -18.06
CA HIS A 382 3.76 4.55 -19.27
C HIS A 382 3.26 5.58 -20.31
N ILE A 383 3.12 6.83 -19.86
CA ILE A 383 2.66 7.98 -20.64
C ILE A 383 3.27 9.26 -20.05
N ASP A 384 3.48 10.28 -20.88
CA ASP A 384 3.99 11.61 -20.47
C ASP A 384 2.81 12.45 -19.93
N LEU A 385 2.55 12.35 -18.64
CA LEU A 385 1.52 13.13 -17.95
C LEU A 385 2.06 14.51 -17.60
N ARG A 386 1.22 15.54 -17.77
CA ARG A 386 1.57 16.91 -17.41
C ARG A 386 0.86 17.33 -16.12
N PRO A 387 1.57 17.99 -15.20
CA PRO A 387 0.97 18.48 -13.96
C PRO A 387 -0.28 19.36 -14.17
N GLY A 388 -1.25 19.28 -13.26
CA GLY A 388 -2.52 20.03 -13.32
C GLY A 388 -3.57 19.40 -14.24
N GLN A 389 -3.45 18.10 -14.49
CA GLN A 389 -4.38 17.29 -15.28
C GLN A 389 -5.00 16.19 -14.41
N ALA A 390 -5.93 15.44 -14.98
CA ALA A 390 -6.41 14.22 -14.37
C ALA A 390 -6.31 13.05 -15.37
N VAL A 391 -6.26 11.84 -14.84
CA VAL A 391 -6.27 10.61 -15.63
C VAL A 391 -7.37 9.70 -15.13
N LEU A 392 -8.15 9.17 -16.08
CA LEU A 392 -9.10 8.11 -15.84
C LEU A 392 -8.52 6.81 -16.40
N VAL A 393 -8.27 5.85 -15.53
CA VAL A 393 -7.72 4.54 -15.87
C VAL A 393 -8.85 3.54 -15.92
N LYS A 394 -9.06 2.88 -17.06
CA LYS A 394 -10.05 1.79 -17.19
C LYS A 394 -9.33 0.47 -17.07
N SER A 395 -9.77 -0.38 -16.15
CA SER A 395 -9.13 -1.66 -15.88
C SER A 395 -10.16 -2.74 -15.53
N MET A 396 -9.70 -3.98 -15.55
CA MET A 396 -10.46 -5.14 -15.09
C MET A 396 -9.56 -5.98 -14.20
N ILE A 397 -10.13 -6.66 -13.21
CA ILE A 397 -9.41 -7.67 -12.43
C ILE A 397 -9.40 -8.99 -13.19
N VAL A 398 -8.21 -9.54 -13.37
CA VAL A 398 -7.96 -10.78 -14.11
C VAL A 398 -7.10 -11.71 -13.29
N ASN A 399 -7.22 -13.00 -13.58
CA ASN A 399 -6.35 -14.00 -12.99
C ASN A 399 -5.04 -14.06 -13.78
N SER A 400 -3.91 -13.83 -13.12
CA SER A 400 -2.59 -13.86 -13.72
C SER A 400 -1.75 -14.95 -13.07
N THR A 401 -1.04 -15.73 -13.88
CA THR A 401 -0.04 -16.68 -13.38
C THR A 401 1.35 -16.14 -13.68
N ASP A 402 2.14 -15.91 -12.64
CA ASP A 402 3.53 -15.49 -12.81
C ASP A 402 4.33 -16.65 -13.44
N PRO A 403 4.89 -16.47 -14.66
CA PRO A 403 5.62 -17.53 -15.34
C PRO A 403 6.92 -17.96 -14.63
N ALA A 404 7.47 -17.13 -13.73
CA ALA A 404 8.70 -17.42 -13.01
C ALA A 404 8.45 -18.29 -11.76
N THR A 405 7.38 -18.00 -11.01
CA THR A 405 7.06 -18.67 -9.74
C THR A 405 5.97 -19.74 -9.89
N GLY A 406 5.13 -19.65 -10.93
CA GLY A 406 3.97 -20.51 -11.14
C GLY A 406 2.81 -20.23 -10.18
N VAL A 407 2.89 -19.14 -9.40
CA VAL A 407 1.83 -18.72 -8.48
C VAL A 407 0.77 -17.94 -9.26
N THR A 408 -0.49 -18.27 -8.99
CA THR A 408 -1.66 -17.65 -9.61
C THR A 408 -2.30 -16.67 -8.63
N SER A 409 -2.50 -15.43 -9.05
CA SER A 409 -3.09 -14.36 -8.24
C SER A 409 -4.01 -13.45 -9.06
N LEU A 410 -4.95 -12.79 -8.39
CA LEU A 410 -5.78 -11.77 -9.00
C LEU A 410 -4.98 -10.47 -9.10
N VAL A 411 -4.98 -9.84 -10.26
CA VAL A 411 -4.29 -8.57 -10.51
C VAL A 411 -5.10 -7.70 -11.48
N PRO A 412 -4.87 -6.38 -11.51
CA PRO A 412 -5.40 -5.53 -12.58
C PRO A 412 -4.83 -5.92 -13.96
N LEU A 413 -5.62 -5.75 -15.01
CA LEU A 413 -5.27 -6.11 -16.38
C LEU A 413 -3.88 -5.62 -16.83
N HIS A 414 -3.52 -4.37 -16.49
CA HIS A 414 -2.22 -3.79 -16.86
C HIS A 414 -1.01 -4.55 -16.28
N ALA A 415 -1.21 -5.29 -15.19
CA ALA A 415 -0.20 -6.08 -14.50
C ALA A 415 -0.23 -7.58 -14.86
N CYS A 416 -1.18 -8.02 -15.68
CA CYS A 416 -1.29 -9.42 -16.04
C CYS A 416 -0.12 -9.87 -16.93
N MET A 417 0.55 -10.95 -16.54
CA MET A 417 1.77 -11.44 -17.21
C MET A 417 1.51 -12.50 -18.29
N ASP A 418 0.35 -13.17 -18.24
CA ASP A 418 -0.03 -14.27 -19.14
C ASP A 418 -1.36 -14.03 -19.86
N CYS A 419 -1.91 -12.82 -19.76
CA CYS A 419 -3.13 -12.44 -20.44
C CYS A 419 -2.94 -12.20 -21.94
N THR A 420 -4.06 -12.23 -22.66
CA THR A 420 -4.16 -11.71 -24.02
C THR A 420 -4.98 -10.44 -24.00
N ASP A 421 -4.60 -9.49 -24.86
CA ASP A 421 -5.38 -8.29 -25.13
C ASP A 421 -6.81 -8.71 -25.58
N PRO A 422 -7.87 -8.29 -24.86
CA PRO A 422 -9.23 -8.67 -25.17
C PRO A 422 -9.72 -8.10 -26.51
N ASP A 423 -9.15 -6.99 -26.99
CA ASP A 423 -9.56 -6.33 -28.22
C ASP A 423 -8.83 -6.89 -29.44
N THR A 424 -7.54 -7.19 -29.30
CA THR A 424 -6.67 -7.58 -30.42
C THR A 424 -6.35 -9.07 -30.46
N GLY A 425 -6.52 -9.79 -29.35
CA GLY A 425 -6.17 -11.19 -29.20
C GLY A 425 -4.66 -11.49 -29.22
N SER A 426 -3.81 -10.46 -29.19
CA SER A 426 -2.36 -10.64 -29.02
C SER A 426 -1.99 -10.86 -27.56
N ALA A 427 -0.79 -11.36 -27.29
CA ALA A 427 -0.26 -11.43 -25.93
C ALA A 427 -0.24 -10.02 -25.31
N TRP A 428 -0.73 -9.91 -24.09
CA TRP A 428 -0.66 -8.67 -23.30
C TRP A 428 0.73 -8.57 -22.69
N GLU A 429 1.40 -7.43 -22.87
CA GLU A 429 2.74 -7.20 -22.32
C GLU A 429 2.66 -6.23 -21.13
N ALA A 430 2.71 -6.79 -19.92
CA ALA A 430 2.84 -6.01 -18.69
C ALA A 430 4.15 -5.20 -18.71
N GLN A 431 4.05 -3.90 -18.42
CA GLN A 431 5.20 -3.00 -18.39
C GLN A 431 5.77 -2.95 -16.97
N LYS A 432 6.76 -3.79 -16.69
CA LYS A 432 7.42 -3.83 -15.37
C LYS A 432 8.53 -2.79 -15.28
N VAL A 433 8.49 -1.90 -14.29
CA VAL A 433 9.50 -0.88 -14.04
C VAL A 433 10.10 -1.08 -12.66
N THR A 434 11.40 -1.37 -12.61
CA THR A 434 12.13 -1.47 -11.34
C THR A 434 12.42 -0.08 -10.79
N VAL A 435 11.93 0.19 -9.59
CA VAL A 435 12.18 1.43 -8.85
C VAL A 435 13.10 1.11 -7.68
N THR A 436 14.22 1.83 -7.60
CA THR A 436 15.20 1.67 -6.53
C THR A 436 15.03 2.76 -5.49
N VAL A 437 14.61 2.40 -4.28
CA VAL A 437 14.43 3.31 -3.14
C VAL A 437 15.40 2.88 -2.04
N ASN A 438 16.24 3.79 -1.56
CA ASN A 438 17.23 3.53 -0.50
C ASN A 438 18.16 2.32 -0.74
N GLY A 439 18.38 1.93 -2.00
CA GLY A 439 19.23 0.79 -2.37
C GLY A 439 18.47 -0.54 -2.49
N GLU A 440 17.18 -0.56 -2.21
CA GLU A 440 16.29 -1.70 -2.39
C GLU A 440 15.50 -1.55 -3.69
N ASN A 441 15.38 -2.64 -4.44
CA ASN A 441 14.66 -2.66 -5.71
C ASN A 441 13.26 -3.22 -5.49
N SER A 442 12.26 -2.52 -6.01
CA SER A 442 10.88 -3.00 -6.05
C SER A 442 10.30 -2.74 -7.43
N ASP A 443 9.65 -3.76 -7.99
CA ASP A 443 9.09 -3.69 -9.32
C ASP A 443 7.65 -3.16 -9.30
N ARG A 444 7.36 -2.21 -10.19
CA ARG A 444 6.04 -1.59 -10.37
C ARG A 444 5.44 -1.99 -11.70
N PHE A 445 4.12 -2.08 -11.75
CA PHE A 445 3.40 -2.34 -13.00
C PHE A 445 2.91 -1.03 -13.58
N ALA A 446 3.55 -0.57 -14.65
CA ALA A 446 3.21 0.67 -15.32
C ALA A 446 1.90 0.51 -16.11
N ILE A 447 0.95 1.41 -15.87
CA ILE A 447 -0.31 1.47 -16.62
C ILE A 447 -0.01 1.97 -18.03
N GLN A 448 -0.40 1.18 -19.04
CA GLN A 448 -0.19 1.49 -20.44
C GLN A 448 -1.15 2.60 -20.90
N SER A 449 -0.69 3.45 -21.84
CA SER A 449 -1.48 4.56 -22.38
C SER A 449 -2.82 4.16 -23.01
N THR A 450 -2.98 2.90 -23.43
CA THR A 450 -4.22 2.36 -24.03
C THR A 450 -5.36 2.27 -23.01
N LEU A 451 -5.03 2.15 -21.73
CA LEU A 451 -5.99 2.08 -20.62
C LEU A 451 -6.29 3.45 -20.00
N CYS A 452 -5.55 4.49 -20.41
CA CYS A 452 -5.64 5.82 -19.84
C CYS A 452 -6.43 6.78 -20.74
N GLU A 453 -7.36 7.52 -20.15
CA GLU A 453 -7.99 8.70 -20.74
C GLU A 453 -7.50 9.94 -19.98
N ILE A 454 -6.71 10.79 -20.64
CA ILE A 454 -6.24 12.05 -20.04
C ILE A 454 -7.34 13.10 -20.12
N ILE A 455 -7.61 13.71 -18.98
CA ILE A 455 -8.57 14.77 -18.76
C ILE A 455 -7.80 16.07 -18.50
N GLY A 456 -8.23 17.15 -19.15
CA GLY A 456 -7.61 18.46 -19.05
C GLY A 456 -6.42 18.69 -19.97
N VAL A 457 -6.43 18.03 -21.13
CA VAL A 457 -5.44 18.29 -22.19
C VAL A 457 -5.58 19.72 -22.71
N ASP A 458 -4.43 20.41 -22.83
CA ASP A 458 -4.34 21.74 -23.43
C ASP A 458 -5.09 21.77 -24.76
N SER A 459 -6.11 22.63 -24.86
CA SER A 459 -6.89 22.75 -26.07
C SER A 459 -6.02 23.29 -27.21
N THR A 460 -5.99 22.59 -28.34
CA THR A 460 -5.35 23.05 -29.59
C THR A 460 -5.88 24.40 -30.06
N TRP A 461 -7.05 24.81 -29.55
CA TRP A 461 -7.71 26.08 -29.86
C TRP A 461 -7.08 27.31 -29.18
N GLY A 462 -6.28 27.13 -28.13
CA GLY A 462 -5.54 28.23 -27.51
C GLY A 462 -4.64 28.95 -28.52
N SER A 463 -4.03 28.19 -29.44
CA SER A 463 -3.23 28.73 -30.54
C SER A 463 -4.03 29.65 -31.48
N TYR A 464 -5.27 29.29 -31.83
CA TYR A 464 -6.15 30.13 -32.63
C TYR A 464 -6.51 31.43 -31.90
N ALA A 465 -6.74 31.38 -30.59
CA ALA A 465 -7.03 32.57 -29.80
C ALA A 465 -5.84 33.55 -29.75
N HIS A 466 -4.61 33.04 -29.64
CA HIS A 466 -3.40 33.85 -29.75
C HIS A 466 -3.21 34.46 -31.15
N ILE A 467 -3.46 33.69 -32.21
CA ILE A 467 -3.40 34.18 -33.60
C ILE A 467 -4.43 35.29 -33.82
N LEU A 468 -5.67 35.14 -33.33
CA LEU A 468 -6.70 36.18 -33.41
C LEU A 468 -6.28 37.47 -32.70
N THR A 469 -5.64 37.36 -31.54
CA THR A 469 -5.13 38.52 -30.80
C THR A 469 -4.04 39.24 -31.60
N VAL A 470 -3.09 38.50 -32.18
CA VAL A 470 -2.02 39.06 -33.02
C VAL A 470 -2.60 39.72 -34.27
N LEU A 471 -3.57 39.10 -34.94
CA LEU A 471 -4.26 39.68 -36.09
C LEU A 471 -4.98 40.99 -35.72
N GLY A 472 -5.67 41.02 -34.58
CA GLY A 472 -6.34 42.23 -34.09
C GLY A 472 -5.37 43.39 -33.84
N LEU A 473 -4.21 43.13 -33.23
CA LEU A 473 -3.17 44.12 -33.01
C LEU A 473 -2.53 44.61 -34.32
N LEU A 474 -2.28 43.70 -35.28
CA LEU A 474 -1.74 44.06 -36.60
C LEU A 474 -2.72 44.95 -37.39
N MET A 475 -4.01 44.61 -37.39
CA MET A 475 -5.04 45.43 -38.03
C MET A 475 -5.14 46.83 -37.41
N GLY A 476 -5.02 46.92 -36.08
CA GLY A 476 -4.97 48.19 -35.37
C GLY A 476 -3.75 49.02 -35.78
N GLY A 477 -2.57 48.40 -35.84
CA GLY A 477 -1.33 49.04 -36.29
C GLY A 477 -1.40 49.55 -37.73
N VAL A 478 -1.97 48.76 -38.65
CA VAL A 478 -2.21 49.18 -40.04
C VAL A 478 -3.21 50.33 -40.11
N GLY A 479 -4.29 50.27 -39.33
CA GLY A 479 -5.29 51.34 -39.26
C GLY A 479 -4.69 52.67 -38.77
N PHE A 480 -3.85 52.61 -37.73
CA PHE A 480 -3.10 53.78 -37.25
C PHE A 480 -2.12 54.32 -38.30
N TRP A 481 -1.40 53.45 -39.01
CA TRP A 481 -0.48 53.87 -40.07
C TRP A 481 -1.21 54.55 -41.23
N MET A 482 -2.36 54.03 -41.66
CA MET A 482 -3.20 54.65 -42.69
C MET A 482 -3.71 56.02 -42.23
N SER A 483 -4.22 56.13 -41.01
CA SER A 483 -4.70 57.40 -40.44
C SER A 483 -3.58 58.44 -40.33
N PHE A 484 -2.39 58.05 -39.89
CA PHE A 484 -1.23 58.95 -39.83
C PHE A 484 -0.78 59.43 -41.22
N ARG A 485 -0.83 58.54 -42.22
CA ARG A 485 -0.46 58.89 -43.59
C ARG A 485 -1.49 59.81 -44.26
N GLN A 486 -2.78 59.60 -43.98
CA GLN A 486 -3.87 60.45 -44.48
C GLN A 486 -3.82 61.85 -43.85
N ASN A 487 -3.55 61.96 -42.54
CA ASN A 487 -3.37 63.27 -41.89
C ASN A 487 -2.14 64.03 -42.41
N ARG A 488 -1.06 63.34 -42.81
CA ARG A 488 0.09 63.99 -43.46
C ARG A 488 -0.24 64.57 -44.84
N GLN A 489 -1.30 64.09 -45.48
CA GLN A 489 -1.73 64.58 -46.78
C GLN A 489 -2.60 65.83 -46.67
N TYR A 490 -3.26 66.07 -45.53
CA TYR A 490 -4.07 67.26 -45.27
C TYR A 490 -3.28 68.46 -44.72
N ASP A 491 -2.10 68.27 -44.13
CA ASP A 491 -1.26 69.38 -43.62
C ASP A 491 -0.45 70.08 -44.73
N ASP A 492 -0.36 69.51 -45.94
CA ASP A 492 0.35 70.11 -47.08
C ASP A 492 -0.58 70.82 -48.09
N ASP A 493 -1.91 70.69 -47.96
CA ASP A 493 -2.89 71.20 -48.93
C ASP A 493 -3.89 72.19 -48.27
N GLU A 494 -3.39 73.35 -47.81
CA GLU A 494 -4.22 74.56 -47.84
C GLU A 494 -4.29 75.03 -49.31
N GLU A 495 -5.45 74.82 -49.93
CA GLU A 495 -5.93 75.26 -51.26
C GLU A 495 -6.19 74.11 -52.26
N GLU A 496 -7.40 73.52 -52.21
CA GLU A 496 -8.35 73.48 -53.35
C GLU A 496 -9.67 72.77 -52.95
N GLU A 497 -10.77 73.24 -53.54
CA GLU A 497 -12.20 72.92 -53.25
C GLU A 497 -12.64 71.48 -53.62
N PRO A 498 -13.84 71.03 -53.21
CA PRO A 498 -14.19 69.61 -53.09
C PRO A 498 -14.77 69.02 -54.38
N ASP A 499 -14.23 67.88 -54.82
CA ASP A 499 -14.86 67.07 -55.86
C ASP A 499 -15.76 66.00 -55.21
N GLU A 500 -17.05 66.35 -55.16
CA GLU A 500 -18.18 65.44 -55.20
C GLU A 500 -18.00 64.49 -56.41
N ASP A 501 -17.76 63.19 -56.21
CA ASP A 501 -17.99 62.12 -57.23
C ASP A 501 -17.66 60.71 -56.67
N PHE A 502 -18.25 60.34 -55.53
CA PHE A 502 -18.23 58.94 -55.04
C PHE A 502 -19.62 58.30 -55.00
N GLU A 503 -20.70 59.07 -55.20
CA GLU A 503 -22.07 58.55 -55.29
C GLU A 503 -22.39 58.00 -56.69
N ASP A 504 -21.78 58.50 -57.77
CA ASP A 504 -22.01 57.98 -59.14
C ASP A 504 -21.31 56.63 -59.43
N ALA A 505 -20.36 56.21 -58.59
CA ALA A 505 -19.67 54.91 -58.75
C ALA A 505 -20.42 53.73 -58.14
N LEU A 506 -21.48 53.98 -57.36
CA LEU A 506 -22.27 52.94 -56.68
C LEU A 506 -23.53 52.52 -57.48
N ASP A 507 -24.05 53.37 -58.37
CA ASP A 507 -25.22 53.04 -59.19
C ASP A 507 -24.90 52.13 -60.39
N GLU A 508 -23.65 52.02 -60.84
CA GLU A 508 -23.25 51.16 -61.97
C GLU A 508 -22.92 49.70 -61.56
N LEU A 509 -23.00 49.36 -60.26
CA LEU A 509 -22.69 48.03 -59.73
C LEU A 509 -23.94 47.17 -59.41
N GLU A 510 -25.15 47.69 -59.66
CA GLU A 510 -26.43 46.99 -59.45
C GLU A 510 -27.02 46.35 -60.74
N GLU A 511 -26.33 46.43 -61.89
CA GLU A 511 -26.79 45.85 -63.17
C GLU A 511 -25.84 44.80 -63.79
N PHE A 512 -25.26 43.88 -62.99
CA PHE A 512 -24.65 42.65 -63.51
C PHE A 512 -24.83 41.41 -62.62
#